data_AF-A0A0V1D391-F1
#
_entry.id   AF-A0A0V1D391-F1
#
_cell.length_a   1.000
_cell.length_b   1.000
_cell.length_c   1.000
_cell.angle_alpha   90.00
_cell.angle_beta   90.00
_cell.angle_gamma   90.00
#
_symmetry.space_group_name_H-M   'P 1'
#
loop_
_entity.id
_entity.type
_entity.pdbx_description
1 polymer ?
#
loop_
_entity_poly.entity_id
_entity_poly.type
_entity_poly.pdbx_seq_one_letter_code
_entity_poly.pdbx_strand_id
1 'polypeptide(L)'
;MDQEPEIPLADESEVPVESLQNPPKPAQPLPRVTQKFPDALFFQCSFEKYILDADSAEEVDDKARLISQILELQSTLEELSQRADSVKEESFKLRSENEVLGQYIENLMAASSVFQSASPKGKSKY
;
A
#
# COMPACT_ATOMS: atom_id res chain seq x y z
N MET A 1 -5.46 -15.15 47.18
CA MET A 1 -5.92 -13.78 46.90
C MET A 1 -4.69 -13.01 46.49
N ASP A 2 -4.26 -13.29 45.27
CA ASP A 2 -3.04 -12.78 44.66
C ASP A 2 -3.23 -11.29 44.36
N GLN A 3 -2.29 -10.46 44.79
CA GLN A 3 -2.23 -9.05 44.43
C GLN A 3 -1.72 -8.94 42.99
N GLU A 4 -2.59 -8.59 42.06
CA GLU A 4 -2.19 -8.24 40.70
C GLU A 4 -1.30 -6.98 40.75
N PRO A 5 -0.19 -6.93 39.99
CA PRO A 5 0.63 -5.73 39.92
C PRO A 5 -0.11 -4.66 39.10
N GLU A 6 -0.42 -3.53 39.74
CA GLU A 6 -0.93 -2.34 39.04
C GLU A 6 0.11 -1.85 38.03
N ILE A 7 -0.26 -1.90 36.75
CA ILE A 7 0.56 -1.40 35.65
C ILE A 7 0.58 0.13 35.76
N PRO A 8 1.74 0.80 35.87
CA PRO A 8 1.77 2.26 35.93
C PRO A 8 1.26 2.84 34.62
N LEU A 9 0.21 3.67 34.70
CA LEU A 9 -0.26 4.46 33.57
C LEU A 9 0.90 5.38 33.14
N ALA A 10 1.35 5.25 31.90
CA ALA A 10 2.37 6.12 31.34
C ALA A 10 1.85 7.57 31.37
N ASP A 11 2.68 8.44 31.93
CA ASP A 11 2.52 9.88 32.08
C ASP A 11 1.80 10.52 30.87
N GLU A 12 0.75 11.30 31.14
CA GLU A 12 0.00 12.05 30.13
C GLU A 12 0.88 13.19 29.60
N SER A 13 1.75 12.89 28.64
CA SER A 13 2.32 13.93 27.80
C SER A 13 1.22 14.45 26.89
N GLU A 14 0.63 15.58 27.27
CA GLU A 14 -0.24 16.42 26.43
C GLU A 14 0.43 16.65 25.07
N VAL A 15 0.07 15.85 24.06
CA VAL A 15 0.46 16.09 22.68
C VAL A 15 -0.38 17.25 22.15
N PRO A 16 0.24 18.37 21.72
CA PRO A 16 -0.51 19.50 21.18
C PRO A 16 -1.38 19.06 19.99
N VAL A 17 -2.69 19.15 20.17
CA VAL A 17 -3.74 18.72 19.22
C VAL A 17 -3.83 19.56 17.93
N GLU A 18 -2.94 20.55 17.73
CA GLU A 18 -3.04 21.49 16.61
C GLU A 18 -2.55 20.97 15.24
N SER A 19 -2.01 19.75 15.15
CA SER A 19 -1.48 19.24 13.87
C SER A 19 -2.41 18.29 13.11
N LEU A 20 -3.59 17.94 13.63
CA LEU A 20 -4.51 16.99 12.98
C LEU A 20 -5.58 17.63 12.07
N GLN A 21 -5.63 18.97 11.96
CA GLN A 21 -6.72 19.66 11.28
C GLN A 21 -6.59 19.74 9.75
N ASN A 22 -5.47 19.29 9.17
CA ASN A 22 -5.30 19.30 7.72
C ASN A 22 -5.42 17.87 7.18
N PRO A 23 -6.42 17.56 6.33
CA PRO A 23 -6.40 16.30 5.61
C PRO A 23 -5.08 16.20 4.84
N PRO A 24 -4.39 15.05 4.85
CA PRO A 24 -3.18 14.88 4.07
C PRO A 24 -3.51 15.23 2.62
N LYS A 25 -2.73 16.14 2.02
CA LYS A 25 -2.86 16.48 0.60
C LYS A 25 -2.95 15.17 -0.19
N PRO A 26 -3.89 15.03 -1.14
CA PRO A 26 -3.97 13.84 -1.97
C PRO A 26 -2.60 13.61 -2.60
N ALA A 27 -2.01 12.44 -2.30
CA ALA A 27 -0.73 12.06 -2.85
C ALA A 27 -0.86 12.10 -4.37
N GLN A 28 -0.15 13.04 -5.01
CA GLN A 28 -0.07 13.04 -6.47
C GLN A 28 0.46 11.66 -6.89
N PRO A 29 -0.12 11.02 -7.92
CA PRO A 29 0.43 9.77 -8.41
C PRO A 29 1.90 10.01 -8.78
N LEU A 30 2.82 9.30 -8.12
CA LEU A 30 4.20 9.27 -8.59
C LEU A 30 4.14 8.82 -10.05
N PRO A 31 4.98 9.41 -10.94
CA PRO A 31 5.07 8.95 -12.31
C PRO A 31 5.34 7.44 -12.28
N ARG A 32 4.33 6.66 -12.68
CA ARG A 32 4.47 5.22 -12.88
C ARG A 32 5.50 5.09 -13.98
N VAL A 33 6.73 4.71 -13.62
CA VAL A 33 7.66 4.15 -14.58
C VAL A 33 6.99 2.84 -15.00
N THR A 34 6.17 2.90 -16.05
CA THR A 34 5.86 1.72 -16.85
C THR A 34 7.15 1.36 -17.57
N GLN A 35 8.15 0.88 -16.82
CA GLN A 35 9.18 0.06 -17.41
C GLN A 35 8.41 -1.17 -17.83
N LYS A 36 8.08 -1.21 -19.12
CA LYS A 36 7.69 -2.45 -19.75
C LYS A 36 8.91 -3.34 -19.57
N PHE A 37 8.87 -4.18 -18.54
CA PHE A 37 9.86 -5.21 -18.39
C PHE A 37 9.82 -6.00 -19.70
N PRO A 38 10.98 -6.29 -20.30
CA PRO A 38 11.00 -7.11 -21.50
C PRO A 38 10.20 -8.38 -21.24
N ASP A 39 9.40 -8.80 -22.22
CA ASP A 39 8.62 -10.03 -22.14
C ASP A 39 9.52 -11.19 -21.69
N ALA A 40 8.99 -12.11 -20.89
CA ALA A 40 9.76 -13.28 -20.40
C ALA A 40 10.46 -14.02 -21.56
N LEU A 41 9.83 -14.05 -22.74
CA LEU A 41 10.37 -14.63 -23.98
C LEU A 41 11.59 -13.86 -24.53
N PHE A 42 11.61 -12.53 -24.42
CA PHE A 42 12.74 -11.71 -24.84
C PHE A 42 13.96 -11.92 -23.94
N PHE A 43 13.72 -12.07 -22.64
CA PHE A 43 14.78 -12.36 -21.68
C PHE A 43 15.34 -13.78 -21.89
N GLN A 44 14.47 -14.75 -22.15
CA GLN A 44 14.87 -16.14 -22.40
C GLN A 44 15.67 -16.31 -23.70
N CYS A 45 15.34 -15.56 -24.76
CA CYS A 45 16.11 -15.57 -26.01
C CYS A 45 17.50 -14.92 -25.86
N SER A 46 17.60 -13.88 -25.01
CA SER A 46 18.91 -13.30 -24.65
C SER A 46 19.76 -14.27 -23.83
N PHE A 47 19.13 -15.22 -23.12
CA PHE A 47 19.84 -16.15 -22.25
C PHE A 47 20.63 -17.22 -22.99
N GLU A 48 20.07 -17.82 -24.04
CA GLU A 48 20.79 -18.83 -24.83
C GLU A 48 22.11 -18.27 -25.38
N LYS A 49 22.11 -17.00 -25.79
CA LYS A 49 23.33 -16.30 -26.21
C LYS A 49 24.39 -16.21 -25.11
N TYR A 50 24.00 -15.96 -23.86
CA TYR A 50 24.93 -15.87 -22.72
C TYR A 50 25.59 -17.19 -22.35
N ILE A 51 24.92 -18.32 -22.62
CA ILE A 51 25.51 -19.66 -22.47
C ILE A 51 26.46 -19.99 -23.61
N LEU A 52 26.13 -19.59 -24.85
CA LEU A 52 26.97 -19.85 -26.03
C LEU A 52 28.32 -19.14 -25.99
N ASP A 53 28.43 -18.01 -25.28
CA ASP A 53 29.66 -17.23 -25.10
C ASP A 53 30.57 -17.76 -23.96
N ALA A 54 30.29 -18.93 -23.37
CA ALA A 54 31.09 -19.52 -22.30
C ALA A 54 32.25 -20.39 -22.85
N ASP A 55 33.46 -20.18 -22.33
CA ASP A 55 34.68 -20.82 -22.86
C ASP A 55 34.98 -22.19 -22.21
N SER A 56 34.26 -22.57 -21.15
CA SER A 56 34.44 -23.82 -20.40
C SER A 56 33.11 -24.45 -19.95
N ALA A 57 33.10 -25.78 -19.83
CA ALA A 57 31.95 -26.53 -19.34
C ALA A 57 31.56 -26.17 -17.89
N GLU A 58 32.54 -25.80 -17.06
CA GLU A 58 32.30 -25.33 -15.68
C GLU A 58 31.55 -24.00 -15.68
N GLU A 59 31.95 -23.07 -16.55
CA GLU A 59 31.30 -21.76 -16.69
C GLU A 59 29.87 -21.89 -17.23
N VAL A 60 29.62 -22.85 -18.12
CA VAL A 60 28.27 -23.18 -18.61
C VAL A 60 27.38 -23.66 -17.45
N ASP A 61 27.87 -24.54 -16.58
CA ASP A 61 27.09 -25.05 -15.44
C ASP A 61 26.78 -23.95 -14.42
N ASP A 62 27.75 -23.11 -14.09
CA ASP A 62 27.56 -21.98 -13.17
C ASP A 62 26.56 -20.96 -13.72
N LYS A 63 26.66 -20.63 -15.01
CA LYS A 63 25.67 -19.78 -15.69
C LYS A 63 24.29 -20.44 -15.66
N ALA A 64 24.17 -21.72 -16.03
CA ALA A 64 22.89 -22.43 -16.02
C ALA A 64 22.21 -22.42 -14.63
N ARG A 65 22.98 -22.61 -13.56
CA ARG A 65 22.47 -22.51 -12.17
C ARG A 65 22.02 -21.10 -11.83
N LEU A 66 22.82 -20.08 -12.16
CA LEU A 66 22.47 -18.69 -11.91
C LEU A 66 21.17 -18.31 -12.62
N ILE A 67 20.96 -18.76 -13.86
CA ILE A 67 19.73 -18.45 -14.55
C ILE A 67 18.53 -19.20 -14.02
N SER A 68 18.71 -20.45 -13.57
CA SER A 68 17.62 -21.16 -12.89
C SER A 68 17.13 -20.35 -11.69
N GLN A 69 18.05 -19.82 -10.88
CA GLN A 69 17.71 -18.93 -9.77
C GLN A 69 17.04 -17.63 -10.23
N ILE A 70 17.54 -16.99 -11.30
CA ILE A 70 16.93 -15.77 -11.83
C ILE A 70 15.49 -16.03 -12.30
N LEU A 71 15.23 -17.15 -12.98
CA LEU A 71 13.89 -17.52 -13.46
C LEU A 71 12.92 -17.79 -12.30
N GLU A 72 13.36 -18.48 -11.24
CA GLU A 72 12.56 -18.69 -10.03
C GLU A 72 12.21 -17.37 -9.33
N LEU A 73 13.20 -16.47 -9.21
CA LEU A 73 12.99 -15.15 -8.63
C LEU A 73 12.05 -14.28 -9.48
N GLN A 74 12.17 -14.35 -10.80
CA GLN A 74 11.27 -13.64 -11.72
C GLN A 74 9.83 -14.14 -11.59
N SER A 75 9.62 -15.46 -11.57
CA SER A 75 8.29 -16.06 -11.33
C SER A 75 7.70 -15.58 -10.01
N THR A 76 8.48 -15.64 -8.92
CA THR A 76 8.03 -15.21 -7.59
C THR A 76 7.71 -13.72 -7.56
N LEU A 77 8.52 -12.89 -8.22
CA LEU A 77 8.31 -11.44 -8.29
C LEU A 77 7.05 -11.10 -9.09
N GLU A 78 6.80 -11.80 -10.19
CA GLU A 78 5.60 -11.64 -11.01
C GLU A 78 4.34 -11.96 -10.19
N GLU A 79 4.32 -13.09 -9.48
CA GLU A 79 3.22 -13.47 -8.60
C GLU A 79 2.97 -12.42 -7.51
N LEU A 80 4.04 -11.95 -6.85
CA LEU A 80 3.94 -10.91 -5.83
C LEU A 80 3.43 -9.58 -6.42
N SER A 81 3.90 -9.20 -7.61
CA SER A 81 3.45 -8.00 -8.32
C SER A 81 1.95 -8.08 -8.64
N GLN A 82 1.49 -9.21 -9.18
CA GLN A 82 0.08 -9.43 -9.48
C GLN A 82 -0.79 -9.36 -8.23
N ARG A 83 -0.33 -9.96 -7.13
CA ARG A 83 -1.02 -9.88 -5.84
C ARG A 83 -1.07 -8.46 -5.29
N ALA A 84 0.01 -7.69 -5.42
CA ALA A 84 0.05 -6.29 -5.01
C ALA A 84 -0.94 -5.43 -5.81
N ASP A 85 -1.03 -5.65 -7.13
CA ASP A 85 -2.01 -4.97 -7.98
C ASP A 85 -3.45 -5.35 -7.60
N SER A 86 -3.72 -6.62 -7.33
CA SER A 86 -5.03 -7.09 -6.85
C SER A 86 -5.45 -6.42 -5.53
N VAL A 87 -4.56 -6.37 -4.54
CA VAL A 87 -4.83 -5.70 -3.24
C VAL A 87 -5.07 -4.21 -3.42
N LYS A 88 -4.33 -3.57 -4.34
CA LYS A 88 -4.51 -2.15 -4.66
C LYS A 88 -5.88 -1.88 -5.28
N GLU A 89 -6.33 -2.74 -6.19
CA GLU A 89 -7.66 -2.65 -6.80
C GLU A 89 -8.78 -2.81 -5.76
N GLU A 90 -8.68 -3.84 -4.91
CA GLU A 90 -9.64 -4.06 -3.82
C GLU A 90 -9.68 -2.88 -2.85
N SER A 91 -8.51 -2.35 -2.48
CA SER A 91 -8.40 -1.17 -1.63
C SER A 91 -9.07 0.06 -2.24
N PHE A 92 -8.95 0.25 -3.56
CA PHE A 92 -9.60 1.35 -4.26
C PHE A 92 -11.12 1.19 -4.26
N LYS A 93 -11.62 -0.03 -4.52
CA LYS A 93 -13.04 -0.36 -4.45
C LYS A 93 -13.61 -0.09 -3.06
N LEU A 94 -12.98 -0.59 -2.01
CA LEU A 94 -13.40 -0.37 -0.63
C LEU A 94 -13.42 1.11 -0.25
N ARG A 95 -12.43 1.89 -0.69
CA ARG A 95 -12.41 3.35 -0.47
C ARG A 95 -13.59 4.03 -1.16
N SER A 96 -13.89 3.68 -2.41
CA SER A 96 -15.01 4.26 -3.14
C SER A 96 -16.37 3.91 -2.51
N GLU A 97 -16.54 2.69 -2.01
CA GLU A 97 -17.76 2.27 -1.32
C GLU A 97 -17.91 3.01 0.02
N ASN A 98 -16.83 3.10 0.79
CA ASN A 98 -16.82 3.85 2.05
C ASN A 98 -17.08 5.35 1.85
N GLU A 99 -16.64 5.94 0.74
CA GLU A 99 -16.95 7.33 0.40
C GLU A 99 -18.46 7.53 0.21
N VAL A 100 -19.10 6.64 -0.58
CA VAL A 100 -20.55 6.68 -0.80
C VAL A 100 -21.33 6.47 0.49
N LEU A 101 -20.92 5.51 1.32
CA LEU A 101 -21.55 5.24 2.61
C LEU A 101 -21.35 6.41 3.60
N GLY A 102 -20.16 7.02 3.62
CA GLY A 102 -19.86 8.19 4.43
C GLY A 102 -20.79 9.35 4.09
N GLN A 103 -20.94 9.65 2.79
CA GLN A 103 -21.86 10.70 2.33
C GLN A 103 -23.31 10.42 2.71
N TYR A 104 -23.74 9.15 2.62
CA TYR A 104 -25.08 8.75 3.03
C TYR A 104 -25.32 9.02 4.53
N ILE A 105 -24.36 8.65 5.38
CA ILE A 105 -24.42 8.91 6.82
C ILE A 105 -24.45 10.42 7.11
N GLU A 106 -23.59 11.21 6.47
CA GLU A 106 -23.58 12.67 6.60
C GLU A 106 -24.93 13.29 6.22
N ASN A 107 -25.53 12.85 5.11
CA ASN A 107 -26.83 13.34 4.67
C ASN A 107 -27.93 13.03 5.68
N LEU A 108 -27.92 11.81 6.26
CA LEU A 108 -28.87 11.44 7.30
C LEU A 108 -28.69 12.26 8.58
N MET A 109 -27.45 12.47 9.01
CA MET A 109 -27.15 13.30 10.18
C MET A 109 -27.57 14.75 9.96
N ALA A 110 -27.33 15.31 8.78
CA ALA A 110 -27.71 16.69 8.44
C ALA A 110 -29.23 16.89 8.35
N ALA A 111 -29.96 15.91 7.77
CA ALA A 111 -31.41 15.95 7.63
C ALA A 111 -32.16 15.69 8.95
N SER A 112 -31.52 15.03 9.91
CA SER A 112 -32.12 14.73 11.21
C SER A 112 -31.94 15.89 12.20
N SER A 113 -33.07 16.45 12.64
CA SER A 113 -33.12 17.50 13.67
C SER A 113 -32.51 17.08 15.01
N VAL A 114 -32.35 15.76 15.26
CA VAL A 114 -31.80 15.22 16.52
C VAL A 114 -30.30 15.54 16.65
N PHE A 115 -29.57 15.64 15.54
CA PHE A 115 -28.12 15.88 15.55
C PHE A 115 -27.76 17.38 15.38
N GLN A 116 -28.72 18.23 15.03
CA GLN A 116 -28.50 19.68 14.88
C GLN A 116 -28.38 20.42 16.23
N SER A 117 -28.99 19.91 17.31
CA SER A 117 -28.98 20.57 18.63
C SER A 117 -27.68 20.35 19.44
N ALA A 118 -26.77 19.48 18.98
CA ALA A 118 -25.48 19.24 19.63
C ALA A 118 -24.31 20.05 19.00
N SER A 119 -24.59 20.86 17.98
CA SER A 119 -23.62 21.81 17.42
C SER A 119 -23.45 23.03 18.36
N PRO A 120 -22.26 23.31 18.92
CA PRO A 120 -22.02 24.59 19.56
C PRO A 120 -22.05 25.67 18.47
N LYS A 121 -23.17 26.39 18.38
CA LYS A 121 -23.33 27.53 17.47
C LYS A 121 -22.14 28.46 17.62
N GLY A 122 -21.47 28.73 16.50
CA GLY A 122 -20.28 29.55 16.41
C GLY A 122 -20.41 30.88 17.15
N LYS A 123 -19.27 31.29 17.69
CA LYS A 123 -19.01 32.56 18.36
C LYS A 123 -19.52 33.71 17.49
N SER A 124 -20.58 34.39 17.94
CA SER A 124 -20.96 35.71 17.44
C SER A 124 -19.82 36.66 17.76
N LYS A 125 -19.04 37.05 16.75
CA LYS A 125 -18.13 38.19 16.87
C LYS A 125 -18.97 39.46 16.70
N TYR A 126 -18.93 40.30 17.73
CA TYR A 126 -19.34 41.70 17.70
C TYR A 126 -18.66 42.46 16.56
#